data_AF-A0A482Z8P3-F1
#
_entry.id   AF-A0A482Z8P3-F1
#
_cell.length_a   1.000
_cell.length_b   1.000
_cell.length_c   1.000
_cell.angle_alpha   90.00
_cell.angle_beta   90.00
_cell.angle_gamma   90.00
#
_symmetry.space_group_name_H-M   'P 1'
#
loop_
_entity.id
_entity.type
_entity.pdbx_description
1 polymer ?
#
loop_
_entity_poly.entity_id
_entity_poly.type
_entity_poly.pdbx_seq_one_letter_code
_entity_poly.pdbx_strand_id
1 'polypeptide(L)'
;MLAVKTETLTNSFLGFAHNASSILHIKSDKAYQEALELIEHLFNEANDTIDEPLNDLIDIIAKSINKYESNQKDIVKFGNEANNISQEISVLRVLMDQHNLTVSGFKDEIGSKSLVSMILNGKRNLTKEHITKLSKRFSLNPAVFFNLKTA
;
A
#
# COMPACT_ATOMS: atom_id res chain seq x y z
N MET A 1 7.86 32.47 24.92
CA MET A 1 6.44 32.81 24.71
C MET A 1 5.91 31.83 23.68
N LEU A 2 4.88 31.02 24.00
CA LEU A 2 4.30 30.11 23.01
C LEU A 2 3.71 30.97 21.88
N ALA A 3 4.19 30.76 20.65
CA ALA A 3 3.74 31.50 19.47
C ALA A 3 2.27 31.17 19.09
N VAL A 4 1.70 30.12 19.70
CA VAL A 4 0.36 29.62 19.44
C VAL A 4 -0.56 30.00 20.59
N LYS A 5 -1.75 30.53 20.28
CA LYS A 5 -2.82 30.73 21.27
C LYS A 5 -3.39 29.37 21.67
N THR A 6 -2.80 28.75 22.70
CA THR A 6 -3.11 27.39 23.16
C THR A 6 -4.60 27.12 23.29
N GLU A 7 -5.34 28.06 23.90
CA GLU A 7 -6.80 27.93 24.11
C GLU A 7 -7.58 27.88 22.79
N THR A 8 -7.24 28.75 21.83
CA THR A 8 -7.90 28.77 20.52
C THR A 8 -7.66 27.46 19.78
N LEU A 9 -6.42 26.96 19.77
CA LEU A 9 -6.09 25.69 19.11
C LEU A 9 -6.83 24.51 19.74
N THR A 10 -6.86 24.44 21.08
CA THR A 10 -7.59 23.37 21.78
C THR A 10 -9.08 23.41 21.48
N ASN A 11 -9.71 24.60 21.48
CA ASN A 11 -11.13 24.72 21.18
C ASN A 11 -11.47 24.36 19.73
N SER A 12 -10.63 24.75 18.76
CA SER A 12 -10.78 24.35 17.36
C SER A 12 -10.68 22.83 17.19
N PHE A 13 -9.71 22.20 17.86
CA PHE A 13 -9.57 20.74 17.81
C PHE A 13 -10.76 20.02 18.47
N LEU A 14 -11.24 20.49 19.61
CA LEU A 14 -12.41 19.89 20.28
C LEU A 14 -13.68 20.03 19.42
N GLY A 15 -13.86 21.17 18.75
CA GLY A 15 -14.95 21.36 17.79
C GLY A 15 -14.88 20.38 16.62
N PHE A 16 -13.69 20.20 16.04
CA PHE A 16 -13.44 19.16 15.04
C PHE A 16 -13.75 17.76 15.58
N ALA A 17 -13.15 17.38 16.71
CA ALA A 17 -13.26 16.05 17.29
C ALA A 17 -14.71 15.67 17.64
N HIS A 18 -15.52 16.65 18.04
CA HIS A 18 -16.95 16.44 18.26
C HIS A 18 -17.68 16.06 16.97
N ASN A 19 -17.47 16.83 15.89
CA ASN A 19 -18.12 16.58 14.59
C ASN A 19 -17.56 15.32 13.89
N ALA A 20 -16.29 15.00 14.14
CA ALA A 20 -15.56 13.90 13.55
C ALA A 20 -15.55 12.64 14.44
N SER A 21 -16.35 12.57 15.50
CA SER A 21 -16.22 11.47 16.48
C SER A 21 -16.45 10.09 15.87
N SER A 22 -17.34 9.96 14.87
CA SER A 22 -17.60 8.68 14.19
C SER A 22 -16.41 8.21 13.35
N ILE A 23 -15.71 9.14 12.69
CA ILE A 23 -14.56 8.85 11.83
C ILE A 23 -13.24 8.71 12.61
N LEU A 24 -13.09 9.40 13.75
CA LEU A 24 -11.92 9.25 14.63
C LEU A 24 -11.96 7.97 15.47
N HIS A 25 -13.17 7.47 15.73
CA HIS A 25 -13.41 6.30 16.58
C HIS A 25 -14.38 5.33 15.89
N ILE A 26 -13.93 4.78 14.76
CA ILE A 26 -14.71 3.85 13.95
C ILE A 26 -15.03 2.58 14.75
N LYS A 27 -16.32 2.29 14.91
CA LYS A 27 -16.84 1.14 15.68
C LYS A 27 -17.94 0.36 14.93
N SER A 28 -18.29 0.77 13.72
CA SER A 28 -19.34 0.16 12.91
C SER A 28 -19.00 0.27 11.43
N ASP A 29 -19.58 -0.63 10.63
CA ASP A 29 -19.37 -0.66 9.17
C ASP A 29 -19.86 0.64 8.52
N LYS A 30 -20.95 1.23 9.03
CA LYS A 30 -21.43 2.52 8.57
C LYS A 30 -20.39 3.63 8.78
N ALA A 31 -19.82 3.74 10.00
CA ALA A 31 -18.78 4.73 10.28
C ALA A 31 -17.50 4.48 9.48
N TYR A 32 -17.21 3.22 9.17
CA TYR A 32 -16.11 2.84 8.30
C TYR A 32 -16.31 3.33 6.87
N GLN A 33 -17.52 3.14 6.30
CA GLN A 33 -17.85 3.67 4.97
C GLN A 33 -17.81 5.21 4.94
N GLU A 34 -18.36 5.88 5.95
CA GLU A 34 -18.27 7.35 6.07
C GLU A 34 -16.82 7.85 6.11
N ALA A 35 -15.92 7.13 6.79
CA ALA A 35 -14.50 7.46 6.81
C ALA A 35 -13.81 7.25 5.44
N LEU A 36 -14.20 6.21 4.69
CA LEU A 36 -13.71 5.96 3.33
C LEU A 36 -14.19 7.03 2.34
N GLU A 37 -15.47 7.39 2.39
CA GLU A 37 -16.02 8.46 1.54
C GLU A 37 -15.33 9.80 1.82
N LEU A 38 -15.06 10.10 3.09
CA LEU A 38 -14.37 11.33 3.47
C LEU A 38 -12.92 11.35 2.99
N ILE A 39 -12.16 10.28 3.19
CA ILE A 39 -10.74 10.26 2.75
C ILE A 39 -10.65 10.36 1.21
N GLU A 40 -11.57 9.75 0.48
CA GLU A 40 -11.67 9.89 -0.98
C GLU A 40 -11.98 11.34 -1.38
N HIS A 41 -12.94 12.00 -0.71
CA HIS A 41 -13.20 13.41 -0.94
C HIS A 41 -11.95 14.26 -0.69
N LEU A 42 -11.24 14.02 0.41
CA LEU A 42 -10.02 14.76 0.75
C LEU A 42 -8.90 14.56 -0.28
N PHE A 43 -8.73 13.35 -0.83
CA PHE A 43 -7.77 13.12 -1.91
C PHE A 43 -8.09 13.90 -3.18
N ASN A 44 -9.37 14.20 -3.44
CA ASN A 44 -9.76 15.01 -4.59
C ASN A 44 -9.59 16.52 -4.35
N GLU A 45 -9.69 16.98 -3.09
CA GLU A 45 -9.57 18.39 -2.72
C GLU A 45 -8.13 18.82 -2.41
N ALA A 46 -7.29 17.89 -1.93
CA ALA A 46 -5.89 18.17 -1.58
C ALA A 46 -5.06 18.54 -2.82
N ASN A 47 -4.23 19.57 -2.71
CA ASN A 47 -3.29 19.92 -3.77
C ASN A 47 -2.04 19.03 -3.70
N ASP A 48 -1.40 18.80 -4.85
CA ASP A 48 -0.12 18.08 -4.98
C ASP A 48 1.07 18.91 -4.48
N THR A 49 1.06 19.33 -3.22
CA THR A 49 2.16 20.06 -2.57
C THR A 49 2.53 19.42 -1.23
N ILE A 50 3.81 19.51 -0.87
CA ILE A 50 4.35 18.87 0.34
C ILE A 50 3.69 19.43 1.61
N ASP A 51 3.40 20.73 1.63
CA ASP A 51 2.89 21.45 2.80
C ASP A 51 1.36 21.62 2.78
N GLU A 52 0.63 20.81 2.03
CA GLU A 52 -0.84 20.85 1.94
C GLU A 52 -1.48 20.48 3.30
N PRO A 53 -2.18 21.40 3.98
CA PRO A 53 -2.77 21.13 5.31
C PRO A 53 -3.79 19.98 5.33
N LEU A 54 -4.46 19.69 4.22
CA LEU A 54 -5.38 18.54 4.16
C LEU A 54 -4.67 17.19 4.35
N ASN A 55 -3.36 17.11 4.08
CA ASN A 55 -2.59 15.90 4.32
C ASN A 55 -2.58 15.50 5.81
N ASP A 56 -2.58 16.46 6.73
CA ASP A 56 -2.66 16.18 8.17
C ASP A 56 -3.99 15.50 8.53
N LEU A 57 -5.08 15.94 7.92
CA LEU A 57 -6.40 15.35 8.13
C LEU A 57 -6.51 13.97 7.49
N ILE A 58 -6.00 13.80 6.27
CA ILE A 58 -5.91 12.50 5.58
C ILE A 58 -5.16 11.50 6.48
N ASP A 59 -4.02 11.90 7.05
CA ASP A 59 -3.22 11.07 7.95
C ASP A 59 -4.00 10.63 9.20
N ILE A 60 -4.77 11.53 9.80
CA ILE A 60 -5.59 11.23 10.97
C ILE A 60 -6.68 10.21 10.63
N ILE A 61 -7.37 10.39 9.50
CA ILE A 61 -8.45 9.50 9.06
C ILE A 61 -7.88 8.14 8.65
N ALA A 62 -6.78 8.11 7.90
CA ALA A 62 -6.08 6.89 7.51
C ALA A 62 -5.67 6.05 8.73
N LYS A 63 -5.17 6.68 9.80
CA LYS A 63 -4.85 6.00 11.07
C LYS A 63 -6.09 5.39 11.72
N SER A 64 -7.23 6.09 11.68
CA SER A 64 -8.49 5.60 12.24
C SER A 64 -9.04 4.40 11.46
N ILE A 65 -9.01 4.47 10.12
CA ILE A 65 -9.35 3.37 9.19
C ILE A 65 -8.46 2.16 9.48
N ASN A 66 -7.14 2.34 9.46
CA ASN A 66 -6.18 1.27 9.70
C ASN A 66 -6.38 0.60 11.07
N LYS A 67 -6.66 1.39 12.12
CA LYS A 67 -6.95 0.87 13.46
C LYS A 67 -8.21 -0.01 13.45
N TYR A 68 -9.26 0.39 12.72
CA TYR A 68 -10.47 -0.41 12.61
C TYR A 68 -10.21 -1.70 11.81
N GLU A 69 -9.59 -1.60 10.63
CA GLU A 69 -9.24 -2.73 9.76
C GLU A 69 -8.35 -3.77 10.46
N SER A 70 -7.40 -3.31 11.29
CA SER A 70 -6.50 -4.19 12.06
C SER A 70 -7.22 -5.08 13.07
N ASN A 71 -8.50 -4.80 13.38
CA ASN A 71 -9.35 -5.64 14.23
C ASN A 71 -10.29 -6.55 13.42
N GLN A 72 -10.34 -6.41 12.09
CA GLN A 72 -11.20 -7.20 11.22
C GLN A 72 -10.49 -8.48 10.77
N LYS A 73 -11.03 -9.64 11.17
CA LYS A 73 -10.41 -10.95 10.93
C LYS A 73 -10.13 -11.21 9.45
N ASP A 74 -11.08 -10.88 8.57
CA ASP A 74 -10.95 -11.15 7.13
C ASP A 74 -9.91 -10.24 6.48
N ILE A 75 -9.83 -8.97 6.89
CA ILE A 75 -8.83 -8.03 6.39
C ILE A 75 -7.43 -8.43 6.88
N VAL A 76 -7.28 -8.76 8.15
CA VAL A 76 -6.02 -9.26 8.72
C VAL A 76 -5.58 -10.54 8.02
N LYS A 77 -6.51 -11.48 7.78
CA LYS A 77 -6.22 -12.71 7.04
C LYS A 77 -5.74 -12.41 5.62
N PHE A 78 -6.45 -11.56 4.89
CA PHE A 78 -6.05 -11.14 3.54
C PHE A 78 -4.67 -10.48 3.53
N GLY A 79 -4.41 -9.56 4.46
CA GLY A 79 -3.12 -8.89 4.61
C GLY A 79 -1.99 -9.89 4.89
N ASN A 80 -2.22 -10.87 5.75
CA ASN A 80 -1.25 -11.93 6.02
C ASN A 80 -0.99 -12.81 4.79
N GLU A 81 -2.04 -13.19 4.05
CA GLU A 81 -1.91 -13.96 2.81
C GLU A 81 -1.11 -13.18 1.76
N ALA A 82 -1.40 -11.89 1.58
CA ALA A 82 -0.67 -11.03 0.66
C ALA A 82 0.80 -10.83 1.06
N ASN A 83 1.07 -10.57 2.35
CA ASN A 83 2.42 -10.37 2.88
C ASN A 83 3.29 -11.64 2.83
N ASN A 84 2.66 -12.82 2.79
CA ASN A 84 3.36 -14.10 2.65
C ASN A 84 3.78 -14.40 1.20
N ILE A 85 3.31 -13.63 0.21
CA ILE A 85 3.77 -13.78 -1.18
C ILE A 85 5.14 -13.10 -1.30
N SER A 86 6.14 -13.87 -1.77
CA SER A 86 7.48 -13.33 -2.03
C SER A 86 7.41 -12.14 -2.99
N GLN A 87 8.08 -11.03 -2.64
CA GLN A 87 8.12 -9.80 -3.42
C GLN A 87 8.52 -10.05 -4.88
N GLU A 88 9.55 -10.87 -5.13
CA GLU A 88 9.98 -11.23 -6.48
C GLU A 88 8.91 -11.98 -7.29
N ILE A 89 8.09 -12.82 -6.63
CA ILE A 89 6.99 -13.55 -7.27
C ILE A 89 5.83 -12.59 -7.57
N SER A 90 5.51 -11.68 -6.64
CA SER A 90 4.48 -10.65 -6.85
C SER A 90 4.81 -9.78 -8.05
N VAL A 91 6.04 -9.26 -8.15
CA VAL A 91 6.49 -8.47 -9.30
C VAL A 91 6.38 -9.28 -10.60
N LEU A 92 6.82 -10.54 -10.59
CA LEU A 92 6.74 -11.38 -11.79
C LEU A 92 5.28 -11.62 -12.24
N ARG A 93 4.36 -11.84 -11.31
CA ARG A 93 2.91 -11.99 -11.62
C ARG A 93 2.33 -10.70 -12.19
N VAL A 94 2.68 -9.54 -11.64
CA VAL A 94 2.25 -8.24 -12.18
C VAL A 94 2.79 -8.02 -13.58
N LEU A 95 4.07 -8.33 -13.84
CA LEU A 95 4.65 -8.25 -15.18
C LEU A 95 3.94 -9.19 -16.18
N MET A 96 3.55 -10.38 -15.73
CA MET A 96 2.77 -11.30 -16.54
C MET A 96 1.41 -10.73 -16.92
N ASP A 97 0.69 -10.20 -15.93
CA ASP A 97 -0.64 -9.63 -16.13
C ASP A 97 -0.61 -8.39 -17.03
N GLN A 98 0.21 -7.39 -16.69
CA GLN A 98 0.28 -6.10 -17.39
C GLN A 98 0.79 -6.20 -18.84
N HIS A 99 1.62 -7.21 -19.13
CA HIS A 99 2.15 -7.44 -20.48
C HIS A 99 1.51 -8.64 -21.18
N ASN A 100 0.44 -9.23 -20.61
CA ASN A 100 -0.25 -10.40 -21.13
C ASN A 100 0.71 -11.56 -21.47
N LEU A 101 1.70 -11.80 -20.61
CA LEU A 101 2.72 -12.83 -20.78
C LEU A 101 2.33 -14.11 -20.03
N THR A 102 2.51 -15.24 -20.71
CA THR A 102 2.45 -16.55 -20.07
C THR A 102 3.83 -16.99 -19.59
N VAL A 103 3.95 -18.18 -18.98
CA VAL A 103 5.23 -18.76 -18.55
C VAL A 103 6.26 -18.93 -19.68
N SER A 104 5.85 -18.83 -20.95
CA SER A 104 6.77 -18.82 -22.10
C SER A 104 7.34 -17.45 -22.44
N GLY A 105 6.82 -16.39 -21.83
CA GLY A 105 7.17 -15.01 -22.13
C GLY A 105 8.53 -14.54 -21.59
N PHE A 106 9.26 -15.39 -20.84
CA PHE A 106 10.50 -15.01 -20.14
C PHE A 106 11.73 -15.82 -20.58
N LYS A 107 11.76 -16.23 -21.85
CA LYS A 107 12.84 -17.09 -22.37
C LYS A 107 14.21 -16.42 -22.27
N ASP A 108 14.28 -15.11 -22.49
CA ASP A 108 15.54 -14.37 -22.56
C ASP A 108 16.01 -13.90 -21.18
N GLU A 109 15.09 -13.73 -20.22
CA GLU A 109 15.38 -13.24 -18.88
C GLU A 109 15.58 -14.37 -17.86
N ILE A 110 14.73 -15.40 -17.91
CA ILE A 110 14.70 -16.50 -16.94
C ILE A 110 15.08 -17.82 -17.62
N GLY A 111 14.54 -18.09 -18.81
CA GLY A 111 14.80 -19.33 -19.55
C GLY A 111 13.57 -20.20 -19.74
N SER A 112 13.68 -21.48 -19.38
CA SER A 112 12.65 -22.48 -19.72
C SER A 112 11.32 -22.23 -19.00
N LYS A 113 10.20 -22.63 -19.64
CA LYS A 113 8.84 -22.56 -19.04
C LYS A 113 8.78 -23.27 -17.67
N SER A 114 9.53 -24.37 -17.53
CA SER A 114 9.63 -25.13 -16.29
C SER A 114 10.30 -24.32 -15.17
N LEU A 115 11.38 -23.59 -15.47
CA LEU A 115 12.05 -22.73 -14.50
C LEU A 115 11.15 -21.57 -14.07
N VAL A 116 10.47 -20.91 -15.01
CA VAL A 116 9.49 -19.85 -14.70
C VAL A 116 8.38 -20.37 -13.78
N SER A 117 7.84 -21.56 -14.07
CA SER A 117 6.83 -22.20 -13.21
C SER A 117 7.38 -22.55 -11.82
N MET A 118 8.60 -23.06 -11.71
CA MET A 118 9.22 -23.32 -10.41
C MET A 118 9.40 -22.04 -9.58
N ILE A 119 9.72 -20.92 -10.22
CA ILE A 119 9.83 -19.61 -9.55
C ILE A 119 8.47 -19.13 -9.07
N LEU A 120 7.44 -19.15 -9.93
CA LEU A 120 6.07 -18.72 -9.57
C LEU A 120 5.44 -19.53 -8.43
N ASN A 121 5.91 -20.76 -8.23
CA ASN A 121 5.51 -21.67 -7.15
C ASN A 121 6.46 -21.64 -5.93
N GLY A 122 7.45 -20.74 -5.90
CA GLY A 122 8.38 -20.59 -4.78
C GLY A 122 9.37 -21.74 -4.60
N LYS A 123 9.53 -22.63 -5.60
CA LYS A 123 10.51 -23.74 -5.55
C LYS A 123 11.92 -23.31 -5.93
N ARG A 124 12.04 -22.16 -6.58
CA ARG A 124 13.30 -21.51 -7.02
C ARG A 124 13.14 -20.01 -6.87
N ASN A 125 14.24 -19.31 -6.61
CA ASN A 125 14.25 -17.85 -6.51
C ASN A 125 14.78 -17.23 -7.81
N LEU A 126 14.52 -15.94 -8.03
CA LEU A 126 15.20 -15.22 -9.10
C LEU A 126 16.68 -15.05 -8.75
N THR A 127 17.56 -15.23 -9.76
CA THR A 127 18.98 -14.92 -9.61
C THR A 127 19.20 -13.43 -9.87
N LYS A 128 20.35 -12.89 -9.46
CA LYS A 128 20.76 -11.52 -9.80
C LYS A 128 20.76 -11.29 -11.32
N GLU A 129 21.14 -12.31 -12.10
CA GLU A 129 21.12 -12.23 -13.56
C GLU A 129 19.68 -12.14 -14.10
N HIS A 130 18.75 -12.95 -13.58
CA HIS A 130 17.34 -12.87 -13.96
C HIS A 130 16.78 -11.48 -13.66
N ILE A 131 17.02 -10.96 -12.44
CA ILE A 131 16.55 -9.63 -12.03
C ILE A 131 17.13 -8.55 -12.93
N THR A 132 18.42 -8.63 -13.28
CA THR A 132 19.07 -7.67 -14.17
C THR A 132 18.42 -7.67 -15.56
N LYS A 133 18.15 -8.86 -16.12
CA LYS A 133 17.52 -9.00 -17.43
C LYS A 133 16.07 -8.55 -17.44
N LEU A 134 15.28 -8.92 -16.42
CA LEU A 134 13.91 -8.44 -16.22
C LEU A 134 13.86 -6.91 -16.08
N SER A 135 14.74 -6.35 -15.25
CA SER A 135 14.83 -4.90 -15.04
C SER A 135 15.15 -4.17 -16.34
N LYS A 136 16.07 -4.72 -17.16
CA LYS A 136 16.40 -4.17 -18.47
C LYS A 136 15.23 -4.21 -19.44
N ARG A 137 14.50 -5.33 -19.52
CA ARG A 137 13.36 -5.47 -20.44
C ARG A 137 12.20 -4.53 -20.09
N PHE A 138 11.86 -4.47 -18.81
CA PHE A 138 10.68 -3.75 -18.33
C PHE A 138 11.00 -2.34 -17.81
N SER A 139 12.24 -1.89 -17.95
CA SER A 139 12.72 -0.58 -17.48
C SER A 139 12.42 -0.34 -15.99
N LEU A 140 12.65 -1.37 -15.17
CA LEU A 140 12.39 -1.32 -13.73
C LEU A 140 13.69 -1.04 -12.95
N ASN A 141 13.57 -0.39 -11.80
CA ASN A 141 14.63 -0.39 -10.80
C ASN A 141 14.74 -1.80 -10.18
N PRO A 142 15.91 -2.46 -10.20
CA PRO A 142 16.08 -3.79 -9.61
C PRO A 142 15.63 -3.92 -8.15
N ALA A 143 15.62 -2.82 -7.39
CA ALA A 143 15.19 -2.77 -6.01
C ALA A 143 13.76 -3.31 -5.80
N VAL A 144 12.88 -3.20 -6.80
CA VAL A 144 11.47 -3.65 -6.67
C VAL A 144 11.32 -5.15 -6.43
N PHE A 145 12.32 -5.97 -6.81
CA PHE A 145 12.31 -7.41 -6.61
C PHE A 145 12.72 -7.83 -5.19
N PHE A 146 13.25 -6.91 -4.38
CA PHE A 146 13.75 -7.21 -3.05
C PHE A 146 12.79 -6.67 -1.98
N ASN A 147 12.56 -7.47 -0.94
CA ASN A 147 11.88 -6.97 0.25
C ASN A 147 12.88 -6.17 1.09
N LEU A 148 12.77 -4.84 1.05
CA LEU A 148 13.65 -3.93 1.79
C LEU A 148 13.22 -3.72 3.25
N LYS A 149 12.07 -4.27 3.68
CA LYS A 149 11.55 -4.12 5.06
C LYS A 149 12.25 -5.03 6.09
N THR A 150 13.22 -5.84 5.65
CA THR A 150 13.98 -6.78 6.50
C THR A 150 15.48 -6.43 6.62
N ALA A 151 15.88 -5.21 6.26
CA ALA A 151 17.24 -4.71 6.47
C ALA A 151 17.34 -3.89 7.76
#